data_AF-A0A257NUC6-F1
#
_entry.id   AF-A0A257NUC6-F1
#
_cell.length_a   1.000
_cell.length_b   1.000
_cell.length_c   1.000
_cell.angle_alpha   90.00
_cell.angle_beta   90.00
_cell.angle_gamma   90.00
#
_symmetry.space_group_name_H-M   'P 1'
#
loop_
_entity.id
_entity.type
_entity.pdbx_description
1 polymer ?
#
loop_
_entity_poly.entity_id
_entity_poly.type
_entity_poly.pdbx_seq_one_letter_code
_entity_poly.pdbx_strand_id
1 'polypeptide(L)'
;MAHKLLIVESPTKARTIGTYLGKDYTVLASVGHVRDLPKSNKDAVDIEDGFVPKYVVPAEKREVIEKIKRAAEKADEVYLATDPDREGEAIAWHIKEVAHLKKPQRVVFHEITKHAIE
;
A
#
# COMPACT_ATOMS: atom_id res chain seq x y z
N MET A 1 9.59 -1.69 -22.41
CA MET A 1 9.93 -2.44 -21.19
C MET A 1 8.68 -2.50 -20.32
N ALA A 2 8.51 -3.57 -19.54
CA ALA A 2 7.36 -3.68 -18.65
C ALA A 2 7.44 -2.61 -17.56
N HIS A 3 6.38 -1.81 -17.40
CA HIS A 3 6.32 -0.73 -16.43
C HIS A 3 5.76 -1.26 -15.10
N LYS A 4 6.51 -1.07 -14.02
CA LYS A 4 6.20 -1.63 -12.70
C LYS A 4 5.73 -0.55 -11.74
N LEU A 5 4.78 -0.87 -10.87
CA LEU A 5 4.36 -0.01 -9.77
C LEU A 5 4.85 -0.59 -8.45
N LEU A 6 5.59 0.18 -7.66
CA LEU A 6 5.99 -0.17 -6.30
C LEU A 6 5.30 0.77 -5.31
N ILE A 7 4.61 0.21 -4.31
CA ILE A 7 3.89 0.98 -3.30
C ILE A 7 4.55 0.74 -1.94
N VAL A 8 4.97 1.82 -1.28
CA VAL A 8 5.56 1.81 0.06
C VAL A 8 4.69 2.61 1.02
N GLU A 9 4.96 2.53 2.32
CA GLU A 9 4.16 3.25 3.32
C GLU A 9 4.44 4.76 3.38
N SER A 10 5.70 5.20 3.20
CA SER A 10 6.11 6.58 3.51
C SER A 10 6.68 7.33 2.29
N PRO A 11 6.42 8.65 2.17
CA PRO A 11 6.95 9.46 1.07
C PRO A 11 8.47 9.47 0.99
N THR A 12 9.16 9.37 2.14
CA THR A 12 10.63 9.34 2.17
C THR A 12 11.16 8.06 1.56
N LYS A 13 10.59 6.89 1.91
CA LYS A 13 10.96 5.61 1.27
C LYS A 13 10.70 5.64 -0.22
N ALA A 14 9.57 6.21 -0.65
CA ALA A 14 9.22 6.29 -2.07
C ALA A 14 10.25 7.10 -2.87
N ARG A 15 10.70 8.25 -2.31
CA ARG A 15 11.75 9.05 -2.94
C ARG A 15 13.07 8.29 -3.04
N THR A 16 13.53 7.68 -1.94
CA THR A 16 14.82 6.97 -1.91
C THR A 16 14.82 5.75 -2.81
N ILE A 17 13.78 4.90 -2.77
CA ILE A 17 13.70 3.70 -3.61
C ILE A 17 13.54 4.07 -5.09
N GLY A 18 12.81 5.15 -5.39
CA GLY A 18 12.67 5.67 -6.74
C GLY A 18 14.01 6.10 -7.38
N THR A 19 14.99 6.58 -6.59
CA THR A 19 16.32 6.89 -7.14
C THR A 19 17.14 5.63 -7.47
N TYR A 20 16.85 4.51 -6.82
CA TYR A 20 17.53 3.23 -7.08
C TYR A 20 16.94 2.51 -8.29
N LEU A 21 15.61 2.39 -8.37
CA LEU A 21 14.92 1.57 -9.37
C LEU A 21 14.80 2.24 -10.76
N GLY A 22 14.98 3.56 -10.85
CA GLY A 22 14.99 4.27 -12.12
C GLY A 22 13.64 4.35 -12.83
N LYS A 23 13.66 4.46 -14.17
CA LYS A 23 12.48 4.84 -14.98
C LYS A 23 11.49 3.69 -15.24
N ASP A 24 11.89 2.45 -14.98
CA ASP A 24 11.02 1.29 -15.19
C ASP A 24 10.00 1.11 -14.05
N TYR A 25 10.17 1.87 -12.95
CA TYR A 25 9.30 1.85 -11.80
C TYR A 25 8.62 3.21 -11.57
N THR A 26 7.31 3.17 -11.36
CA THR A 26 6.61 4.21 -10.62
C THR A 26 6.59 3.83 -9.15
N VAL A 27 7.13 4.69 -8.28
CA VAL A 27 7.14 4.47 -6.83
C VAL A 27 6.15 5.42 -6.13
N LEU A 28 5.15 4.88 -5.45
CA LEU A 28 4.13 5.65 -4.72
C LEU A 28 4.16 5.35 -3.22
N ALA A 29 3.70 6.30 -2.41
CA ALA A 29 3.53 6.13 -0.97
C ALA A 29 2.04 6.12 -0.60
N SER A 30 1.64 5.22 0.30
CA SER A 30 0.30 5.20 0.92
C SER A 30 0.11 6.26 2.02
N VAL A 31 1.24 6.81 2.51
CA VAL A 31 1.32 7.76 3.63
C VAL A 31 0.79 7.10 4.92
N GLY A 32 1.19 5.86 5.18
CA GLY A 32 0.72 5.02 6.30
C GLY A 32 -0.58 4.28 5.97
N HIS A 33 -1.44 4.10 6.98
CA HIS A 33 -2.74 3.43 6.83
C HIS A 33 -3.66 4.16 5.84
N VAL A 34 -4.36 3.39 5.01
CA VAL A 34 -5.33 3.88 4.01
C VAL A 34 -6.78 3.65 4.41
N ARG A 35 -6.99 2.83 5.44
CA ARG A 35 -8.27 2.57 6.08
C ARG A 35 -8.08 2.53 7.59
N ASP A 36 -9.16 2.80 8.30
CA ASP A 36 -9.25 2.63 9.74
C ASP A 36 -10.66 2.20 10.12
N LEU A 37 -10.88 1.88 11.39
CA LEU A 37 -12.21 1.71 11.95
C LEU A 37 -12.96 3.07 11.95
N PRO A 38 -14.30 3.05 11.96
CA PRO A 38 -15.09 4.26 12.11
C PRO A 38 -14.80 4.86 13.50
N LYS A 39 -14.82 6.20 13.60
CA LYS A 39 -14.63 6.89 14.89
C LYS A 39 -15.65 6.49 15.96
N SER A 40 -16.83 6.03 15.54
CA SER A 40 -17.87 5.52 16.43
C SER A 40 -17.66 4.03 16.66
N ASN A 41 -17.41 3.65 17.92
CA ASN A 41 -17.22 2.25 18.31
C ASN A 41 -18.48 1.39 18.13
N LYS A 42 -19.67 1.99 18.07
CA LYS A 42 -20.94 1.24 17.96
C LYS A 42 -21.03 0.40 16.70
N ASP A 43 -20.35 0.80 15.64
CA ASP A 43 -20.41 0.18 14.32
C ASP A 43 -19.04 -0.27 13.81
N ALA A 44 -18.02 -0.31 14.68
CA ALA A 44 -16.65 -0.58 14.27
C ALA A 44 -16.39 -2.07 14.02
N VAL A 45 -17.00 -2.95 14.82
CA VAL A 45 -16.79 -4.40 14.77
C VAL A 45 -18.12 -5.09 14.92
N ASP A 46 -18.43 -5.99 13.99
CA ASP A 46 -19.55 -6.91 14.11
C ASP A 46 -19.14 -8.09 15.01
N ILE A 47 -19.59 -8.06 16.27
CA ILE A 47 -19.22 -9.08 17.26
C ILE A 47 -20.02 -10.37 17.02
N GLU A 48 -21.28 -10.25 16.58
CA GLU A 48 -22.16 -11.40 16.38
C GLU A 48 -21.70 -12.25 15.19
N ASP A 49 -21.15 -11.61 14.15
CA ASP A 49 -20.59 -12.29 12.97
C ASP A 49 -19.12 -12.71 13.13
N GLY A 50 -18.61 -12.79 14.36
CA GLY A 50 -17.25 -13.30 14.63
C GLY A 50 -16.15 -12.24 14.56
N PHE A 51 -16.42 -11.03 15.06
CA PHE A 51 -15.49 -9.90 15.14
C PHE A 51 -15.08 -9.32 13.79
N VAL A 52 -16.02 -9.19 12.84
CA VAL A 52 -15.75 -8.64 11.50
C VAL A 52 -15.56 -7.11 11.59
N PRO A 53 -14.37 -6.57 11.27
CA PRO A 53 -14.14 -5.12 11.32
C PRO A 53 -14.77 -4.40 10.13
N LYS A 54 -15.43 -3.26 10.37
CA LYS A 54 -15.96 -2.39 9.34
C LYS A 54 -14.98 -1.26 9.02
N TYR A 55 -14.10 -1.50 8.05
CA TYR A 55 -13.13 -0.49 7.67
C TYR A 55 -13.70 0.62 6.79
N VAL A 56 -13.32 1.86 7.09
CA VAL A 56 -13.64 3.05 6.31
C VAL A 56 -12.37 3.69 5.74
N VAL A 57 -12.49 4.34 4.59
CA VAL A 57 -11.41 5.15 4.00
C VAL A 57 -11.56 6.60 4.47
N PRO A 58 -10.59 7.14 5.23
CA PRO A 58 -10.58 8.55 5.61
C PRO A 58 -10.57 9.46 4.38
N ALA A 59 -11.20 10.63 4.47
CA ALA A 59 -11.37 11.54 3.32
C ALA A 59 -10.02 11.95 2.72
N GLU A 60 -9.03 12.22 3.57
CA GLU A 60 -7.66 12.57 3.23
C GLU A 60 -6.89 11.45 2.51
N LYS A 61 -7.36 10.20 2.57
CA LYS A 61 -6.73 9.05 1.90
C LYS A 61 -7.32 8.75 0.53
N ARG A 62 -8.47 9.34 0.18
CA ARG A 62 -9.15 9.08 -1.11
C ARG A 62 -8.27 9.43 -2.30
N GLU A 63 -7.62 10.59 -2.29
CA GLU A 63 -6.75 11.00 -3.38
C GLU A 63 -5.56 10.05 -3.57
N VAL A 64 -4.96 9.61 -2.46
CA VAL A 64 -3.85 8.63 -2.47
C VAL A 64 -4.29 7.31 -3.09
N ILE A 65 -5.46 6.80 -2.71
CA ILE A 65 -6.02 5.56 -3.24
C ILE A 65 -6.33 5.68 -4.73
N GLU A 66 -6.94 6.78 -5.16
CA GLU A 66 -7.23 7.01 -6.57
C GLU A 66 -5.95 7.11 -7.42
N LYS A 67 -4.89 7.72 -6.87
CA LYS A 67 -3.58 7.74 -7.52
C LYS A 67 -2.98 6.33 -7.64
N ILE A 68 -3.08 5.51 -6.59
CA ILE A 68 -2.63 4.11 -6.59
C ILE A 68 -3.40 3.30 -7.63
N LYS A 69 -4.74 3.39 -7.66
CA LYS A 69 -5.58 2.68 -8.63
C LYS A 69 -5.20 3.01 -10.07
N ARG A 70 -5.11 4.31 -10.40
CA ARG A 70 -4.73 4.77 -11.75
C ARG A 70 -3.34 4.32 -12.17
N ALA A 71 -2.39 4.26 -11.23
CA ALA A 71 -1.05 3.76 -11.52
C ALA A 71 -1.05 2.24 -11.71
N ALA A 72 -1.83 1.51 -10.90
CA ALA A 72 -1.94 0.06 -10.96
C ALA A 72 -2.58 -0.42 -12.27
N GLU A 73 -3.58 0.30 -12.78
CA GLU A 73 -4.21 0.01 -14.08
C GLU A 73 -3.26 0.13 -15.27
N LYS A 74 -2.20 0.94 -15.13
CA LYS A 74 -1.19 1.18 -16.18
C LYS A 74 0.07 0.34 -16.01
N ALA A 75 0.20 -0.37 -14.90
CA ALA A 75 1.38 -1.15 -14.59
C ALA A 75 1.18 -2.61 -15.02
N ASP A 76 2.22 -3.20 -15.56
CA ASP A 76 2.26 -4.63 -15.90
C ASP A 76 2.35 -5.49 -14.61
N GLU A 77 3.06 -4.99 -13.61
CA GLU A 77 3.22 -5.61 -12.30
C GLU A 77 3.06 -4.59 -11.17
N VAL A 78 2.48 -5.02 -10.05
CA VAL A 78 2.27 -4.19 -8.85
C VAL A 78 2.94 -4.86 -7.66
N TYR A 79 3.77 -4.12 -6.95
CA TYR A 79 4.52 -4.57 -5.78
C TYR A 79 4.09 -3.79 -4.54
N LEU A 80 3.88 -4.50 -3.43
CA LEU A 80 3.64 -3.96 -2.10
C LEU A 80 4.91 -4.14 -1.27
N ALA A 81 5.53 -3.01 -0.91
CA ALA A 81 6.83 -2.90 -0.30
C ALA A 81 6.74 -2.11 1.03
N THR A 82 5.75 -2.45 1.85
CA THR A 82 5.61 -1.97 3.23
C THR A 82 6.59 -2.70 4.15
N ASP A 83 6.77 -2.20 5.36
CA ASP A 83 7.73 -2.79 6.30
C ASP A 83 7.47 -4.28 6.61
N PRO A 84 8.53 -5.05 6.88
CA PRO A 84 8.44 -6.49 7.16
C PRO A 84 7.98 -6.77 8.59
N ASP A 85 6.96 -6.04 9.04
CA ASP A 85 6.33 -6.21 10.35
C ASP A 85 4.81 -6.36 10.21
N ARG A 86 4.14 -6.60 11.34
CA ARG A 86 2.68 -6.79 11.37
C ARG A 86 1.91 -5.57 10.86
N GLU A 87 2.41 -4.37 11.14
CA GLU A 87 1.75 -3.14 10.70
C GLU A 87 1.88 -2.95 9.19
N GLY A 88 3.07 -3.18 8.65
CA GLY A 88 3.33 -3.17 7.21
C GLY A 88 2.49 -4.20 6.46
N GLU A 89 2.31 -5.41 6.99
CA GLU A 89 1.39 -6.41 6.40
C GLU A 89 -0.06 -5.95 6.41
N ALA A 90 -0.53 -5.34 7.51
CA ALA A 90 -1.87 -4.77 7.57
C ALA A 90 -2.06 -3.65 6.55
N ILE A 91 -1.08 -2.75 6.41
CA ILE A 91 -1.11 -1.68 5.40
C ILE A 91 -1.15 -2.26 3.98
N ALA A 92 -0.30 -3.24 3.68
CA ALA A 92 -0.29 -3.91 2.37
C ALA A 92 -1.65 -4.55 2.05
N TRP A 93 -2.23 -5.25 3.02
CA TRP A 93 -3.57 -5.82 2.90
C TRP A 93 -4.62 -4.73 2.66
N HIS A 94 -4.62 -3.66 3.45
CA HIS A 94 -5.57 -2.55 3.29
C HIS A 94 -5.47 -1.89 1.92
N ILE A 95 -4.26 -1.67 1.40
CA ILE A 95 -4.04 -1.11 0.05
C ILE A 95 -4.60 -2.04 -1.02
N LYS A 96 -4.30 -3.33 -0.95
CA LYS A 96 -4.82 -4.34 -1.87
C LYS A 96 -6.34 -4.29 -1.94
N GLU A 97 -7.00 -4.27 -0.79
CA GLU A 97 -8.46 -4.28 -0.69
C GLU A 97 -9.09 -3.01 -1.26
N VAL A 98 -8.58 -1.81 -0.91
CA VAL A 98 -9.20 -0.54 -1.36
C VAL A 98 -8.88 -0.16 -2.80
N ALA A 99 -7.71 -0.57 -3.28
CA ALA A 99 -7.30 -0.34 -4.65
C ALA A 99 -7.71 -1.51 -5.58
N HIS A 100 -8.39 -2.53 -5.05
CA HIS A 100 -8.85 -3.72 -5.78
C HIS A 100 -7.74 -4.39 -6.59
N LEU A 101 -6.54 -4.49 -6.01
CA LEU A 101 -5.37 -5.06 -6.68
C LEU A 101 -5.56 -6.57 -6.83
N LYS A 102 -5.61 -7.07 -8.08
CA LYS A 102 -5.92 -8.48 -8.36
C LYS A 102 -4.83 -9.45 -7.90
N LYS A 103 -3.58 -9.17 -8.25
CA LYS A 103 -2.43 -10.05 -7.98
C LYS A 103 -1.16 -9.24 -7.65
N PRO A 104 -1.19 -8.37 -6.63
CA PRO A 104 0.03 -7.67 -6.23
C PRO A 104 1.04 -8.67 -5.67
N GLN A 105 2.32 -8.41 -5.92
CA GLN A 105 3.44 -9.16 -5.33
C GLN A 105 3.89 -8.48 -4.04
N ARG A 106 4.24 -9.28 -3.03
CA ARG A 106 4.78 -8.78 -1.76
C ARG A 106 6.31 -8.80 -1.82
N VAL A 107 6.95 -7.68 -1.52
CA VAL A 107 8.42 -7.54 -1.47
C VAL A 107 8.81 -7.05 -0.10
N VAL A 108 9.77 -7.70 0.54
CA VAL A 108 10.29 -7.33 1.85
C VAL A 108 11.76 -6.99 1.77
N PHE A 109 12.20 -6.00 2.52
CA PHE A 109 13.60 -5.65 2.71
C PHE A 109 13.82 -5.20 4.16
N HIS A 110 15.01 -5.47 4.68
CA HIS A 110 15.38 -5.12 6.05
C HIS A 110 16.29 -3.88 6.12
N GLU A 111 16.71 -3.37 4.97
CA GLU A 111 17.51 -2.16 4.83
C GLU A 111 17.17 -1.45 3.51
N ILE A 112 17.43 -0.14 3.46
CA ILE A 112 17.19 0.69 2.27
C ILE A 112 18.54 1.08 1.69
N THR A 113 19.17 0.10 1.04
CA THR A 113 20.39 0.30 0.27
C THR A 113 20.12 -0.10 -1.18
N LYS A 114 20.90 0.45 -2.12
CA LYS A 114 20.72 0.16 -3.55
C LYS A 114 20.75 -1.36 -3.83
N HIS A 115 21.69 -2.07 -3.22
CA HIS A 115 21.86 -3.51 -3.40
C HIS A 115 20.70 -4.35 -2.82
N ALA A 116 20.10 -3.93 -1.71
CA ALA A 116 18.97 -4.66 -1.12
C ALA A 116 17.65 -4.44 -1.87
N ILE A 117 17.58 -3.42 -2.74
CA ILE A 117 16.36 -2.98 -3.42
C ILE A 117 16.30 -3.42 -4.89
N GLU A 118 17.44 -3.49 -5.59
CA GLU A 118 17.55 -3.98 -6.98
C GLU A 118 17.40 -5.50 -7.07
#